data_AF-A0AAD5DQ80-F1
#
_entry.id   AF-A0AAD5DQ80-F1
#
_cell.length_a   1.000
_cell.length_b   1.000
_cell.length_c   1.000
_cell.angle_alpha   90.00
_cell.angle_beta   90.00
_cell.angle_gamma   90.00
#
_symmetry.space_group_name_H-M   'P 1'
#
loop_
_entity.id
_entity.type
_entity.pdbx_description
1 polymer ?
#
loop_
_entity_poly.entity_id
_entity_poly.type
_entity_poly.pdbx_seq_one_letter_code
_entity_poly.pdbx_strand_id
1 'polypeptide(L)'
;MADPAPAPAAGVPPPAAAAAVVAADEPSAEAGEASKQRRNRIKKLKAQYVAILELEQRAAAGQPLDAGQAEKVSRKAAVAAELESLGVALPEAPPPLPAEPLADASGHSAAWQSIEEDITQEEVAAALEKLYKLLEENPGFSYFITLPAPKPDIAVHLEDTMGAVFFETMRPRAEAGQPRAVKVMYEQLLPTARHAGIPPMQLRLQLLAEYGIDPVTEQVVSGSEEEKLAWLHSVVPAAERQAAERQLQQTERLKAGQAGRVVCGTRGQRGGR
;
A
#
# COMPACT_ATOMS: atom_id res chain seq x y z
N MET A 1 7.97 -44.40 -42.75
CA MET A 1 7.64 -43.39 -43.77
C MET A 1 8.03 -42.04 -43.19
N ALA A 2 9.02 -41.39 -43.79
CA ALA A 2 9.63 -40.17 -43.26
C ALA A 2 8.85 -38.94 -43.75
N ASP A 3 8.41 -38.10 -42.80
CA ASP A 3 7.75 -36.83 -43.09
C ASP A 3 8.76 -35.78 -43.57
N PRO A 4 8.51 -35.06 -44.68
CA PRO A 4 9.42 -34.04 -45.17
C PRO A 4 9.29 -32.73 -44.38
N ALA A 5 10.44 -32.14 -44.07
CA ALA A 5 10.58 -30.85 -43.39
C ALA A 5 10.00 -29.67 -44.22
N PRO A 6 9.36 -28.67 -43.59
CA PRO A 6 8.85 -27.50 -44.29
C PRO A 6 9.95 -26.49 -44.62
N ALA A 7 9.84 -25.90 -45.81
CA ALA A 7 10.76 -24.93 -46.40
C ALA A 7 10.75 -23.55 -45.70
N PRO A 8 11.87 -22.79 -45.72
CA PRO A 8 11.94 -21.45 -45.18
C PRO A 8 11.26 -20.42 -46.09
N ALA A 9 10.35 -19.63 -45.51
CA ALA A 9 9.65 -18.54 -46.21
C ALA A 9 10.61 -17.38 -46.53
N ALA A 10 10.57 -16.96 -47.79
CA ALA A 10 11.35 -15.88 -48.37
C ALA A 10 10.98 -14.50 -47.79
N GLY A 11 12.00 -13.64 -47.74
CA GLY A 11 12.01 -12.36 -47.05
C GLY A 11 11.07 -11.29 -47.62
N VAL A 12 10.56 -10.48 -46.70
CA VAL A 12 9.87 -9.22 -46.95
C VAL A 12 10.92 -8.09 -46.91
N PRO A 13 11.07 -7.28 -47.98
CA PRO A 13 11.99 -6.14 -47.96
C PRO A 13 11.42 -5.02 -47.06
N PRO A 14 12.27 -4.31 -46.30
CA PRO A 14 11.83 -3.20 -45.47
C PRO A 14 11.49 -1.96 -46.32
N PRO A 15 10.50 -1.15 -45.91
CA PRO A 15 10.20 0.12 -46.58
C PRO A 15 11.28 1.16 -46.28
N ALA A 16 11.79 1.79 -47.34
CA ALA A 16 12.70 2.91 -47.27
C ALA A 16 12.02 4.13 -46.61
N ALA A 17 12.43 4.45 -45.39
CA ALA A 17 12.03 5.66 -44.70
C ALA A 17 12.90 6.84 -45.14
N ALA A 18 12.26 7.88 -45.67
CA ALA A 18 12.88 9.15 -46.00
C ALA A 18 13.38 9.84 -44.72
N ALA A 19 14.70 9.99 -44.61
CA ALA A 19 15.36 10.70 -43.52
C ALA A 19 15.23 12.22 -43.74
N ALA A 20 14.28 12.85 -43.06
CA ALA A 20 14.28 14.29 -42.85
C ALA A 20 15.33 14.61 -41.78
N VAL A 21 16.44 15.22 -42.21
CA VAL A 21 17.50 15.74 -41.33
C VAL A 21 16.96 16.99 -40.64
N VAL A 22 16.27 16.79 -39.51
CA VAL A 22 16.01 17.85 -38.53
C VAL A 22 17.27 17.93 -37.70
N ALA A 23 17.98 19.06 -37.79
CA ALA A 23 19.10 19.38 -36.91
C ALA A 23 18.58 19.39 -35.46
N ALA A 24 18.75 18.25 -34.79
CA ALA A 24 18.49 18.11 -33.37
C ALA A 24 19.59 18.87 -32.64
N ASP A 25 19.21 20.04 -32.11
CA ASP A 25 19.96 20.76 -31.09
C ASP A 25 20.15 19.80 -29.91
N GLU A 26 21.36 19.22 -29.80
CA GLU A 26 21.66 18.25 -28.75
C GLU A 26 21.56 18.96 -27.39
N PRO A 27 20.65 18.54 -26.49
CA PRO A 27 20.54 19.15 -25.19
C PRO A 27 21.83 18.87 -24.41
N SER A 28 22.65 19.91 -24.26
CA SER A 28 23.92 19.89 -23.55
C SER A 28 23.81 19.12 -22.22
N ALA A 29 24.60 18.05 -22.09
CA ALA A 29 24.57 17.12 -20.95
C ALA A 29 24.82 17.83 -19.59
N GLU A 30 25.46 19.00 -19.60
CA GLU A 30 25.71 19.82 -18.41
C GLU A 30 24.42 20.35 -17.77
N ALA A 31 23.36 20.59 -18.56
CA ALA A 31 22.06 21.01 -18.04
C ALA A 31 21.38 19.90 -17.18
N GLY A 32 21.74 18.64 -17.44
CA GLY A 32 21.19 17.49 -16.72
C GLY A 32 21.69 17.37 -15.29
N GLU A 33 22.98 17.61 -15.04
CA GLU A 33 23.58 17.49 -13.71
C GLU A 33 23.18 18.64 -12.79
N ALA A 34 23.23 19.89 -13.27
CA ALA A 34 22.79 21.06 -12.52
C ALA A 34 21.31 20.94 -12.09
N SER A 35 20.46 20.41 -12.97
CA SER A 35 19.05 20.15 -12.67
C SER A 35 18.85 19.05 -11.60
N LYS A 36 19.66 17.99 -11.63
CA LYS A 36 19.63 16.94 -10.58
C LYS A 36 20.09 17.50 -9.22
N GLN A 37 21.19 18.24 -9.20
CA GLN A 37 21.71 18.86 -7.98
C GLN A 37 20.70 19.86 -7.38
N ARG A 38 20.08 20.70 -8.21
CA ARG A 38 19.02 21.63 -7.78
C ARG A 38 17.83 20.90 -7.16
N ARG A 39 17.33 19.83 -7.79
CA ARG A 39 16.21 19.03 -7.25
C ARG A 39 16.57 18.38 -5.90
N ASN A 40 17.78 17.86 -5.76
CA ASN A 40 18.22 17.24 -4.51
C ASN A 40 18.37 18.29 -3.39
N ARG A 41 18.89 19.48 -3.71
CA ARG A 41 18.98 20.60 -2.77
C ARG A 41 17.60 21.03 -2.29
N ILE A 42 16.63 21.21 -3.20
CA ILE A 42 15.24 21.53 -2.85
C ILE A 42 14.64 20.48 -1.91
N LYS A 43 14.82 19.18 -2.21
CA LYS A 43 14.34 18.10 -1.34
C LYS A 43 14.93 18.18 0.07
N LYS A 44 16.24 18.43 0.18
CA LYS A 44 16.93 18.55 1.47
C LYS A 44 16.44 19.75 2.27
N LEU A 45 16.29 20.91 1.63
CA LEU A 45 15.79 22.13 2.28
C LEU A 45 14.34 21.99 2.75
N LYS A 46 13.47 21.37 1.93
CA LYS A 46 12.09 21.09 2.34
C LYS A 46 12.03 20.19 3.58
N ALA A 47 12.82 19.12 3.61
CA ALA A 47 12.89 18.22 4.76
C ALA A 47 13.41 18.94 6.02
N GLN A 48 14.43 19.79 5.88
CA GLN A 48 14.94 20.61 6.98
C GLN A 48 13.88 21.59 7.50
N TYR A 49 13.15 22.25 6.60
CA TYR A 49 12.10 23.20 6.99
C TYR A 49 10.96 22.52 7.75
N VAL A 50 10.49 21.36 7.29
CA VAL A 50 9.46 20.57 7.98
C VAL A 50 9.91 20.15 9.37
N ALA A 51 11.15 19.65 9.52
CA ALA A 51 11.69 19.30 10.82
C ALA A 51 11.80 20.50 11.77
N ILE A 52 12.04 21.70 11.25
CA ILE A 52 12.04 22.94 12.05
C ILE A 52 10.62 23.30 12.52
N LEU A 53 9.61 23.16 11.65
CA LEU A 53 8.21 23.41 12.02
C LEU A 53 7.73 22.44 13.12
N GLU A 54 8.13 21.18 13.06
CA GLU A 54 7.83 20.19 14.12
C GLU A 54 8.47 20.59 15.46
N LEU A 55 9.71 21.08 15.46
CA LEU A 55 10.37 21.57 16.67
C LEU A 55 9.68 22.81 17.25
N GLU A 56 9.21 23.73 16.40
CA GLU A 56 8.41 24.88 16.86
C GLU A 56 7.08 24.45 17.49
N GLN A 57 6.39 23.46 16.89
CA GLN A 57 5.16 22.92 17.49
C GLN A 57 5.42 22.27 18.85
N ARG A 58 6.51 21.51 18.99
CA ARG A 58 6.90 20.91 20.27
C ARG A 58 7.22 21.98 21.32
N ALA A 59 7.94 23.03 20.93
CA ALA A 59 8.23 24.16 21.82
C ALA A 59 6.93 24.90 22.22
N ALA A 60 6.00 25.11 21.28
CA ALA A 60 4.71 25.72 21.55
C ALA A 60 3.85 24.87 22.50
N ALA A 61 3.99 23.53 22.46
CA ALA A 61 3.37 22.60 23.39
C ALA A 61 4.08 22.52 24.76
N GLY A 62 5.06 23.39 25.03
CA GLY A 62 5.79 23.44 26.31
C GLY A 62 6.86 22.36 26.48
N GLN A 63 7.20 21.62 25.42
CA GLN A 63 8.29 20.63 25.50
C GLN A 63 9.66 21.35 25.46
N PRO A 64 10.59 21.01 26.36
CA PRO A 64 11.91 21.62 26.36
C PRO A 64 12.70 21.19 25.12
N LEU A 65 13.33 22.16 24.46
CA LEU A 65 14.25 21.92 23.35
C LEU A 65 15.70 21.85 23.85
N ASP A 66 16.48 20.92 23.31
CA ASP A 66 17.94 20.92 23.52
C ASP A 66 18.62 22.08 22.73
N ALA A 67 19.88 22.37 23.06
CA ALA A 67 20.62 23.47 22.43
C ALA A 67 20.75 23.32 20.90
N GLY A 68 20.90 22.08 20.40
CA GLY A 68 20.98 21.82 18.97
C GLY A 68 19.64 21.96 18.26
N GLN A 69 18.53 21.65 18.94
CA GLN A 69 17.17 21.90 18.45
C GLN A 69 16.84 23.39 18.42
N ALA A 70 17.19 24.14 19.46
CA ALA A 70 17.02 25.59 19.50
C ALA A 70 17.80 26.28 18.37
N GLU A 71 19.02 25.82 18.09
CA GLU A 71 19.81 26.32 16.95
C GLU A 71 19.17 25.99 15.59
N LYS A 72 18.54 24.81 15.44
CA LYS A 72 17.80 24.50 14.21
C LYS A 72 16.61 25.43 14.02
N VAL A 73 15.87 25.72 15.08
CA VAL A 73 14.74 26.67 15.05
C VAL A 73 15.22 28.08 14.68
N SER A 74 16.36 28.53 15.20
CA SER A 74 16.91 29.85 14.85
C SER A 74 17.31 29.98 13.37
N ARG A 75 17.62 28.86 12.69
CA ARG A 75 17.93 28.81 11.25
C ARG A 75 16.70 28.82 10.34
N LYS A 76 15.46 28.82 10.87
CA LYS A 76 14.21 28.77 10.09
C LYS A 76 14.16 29.82 8.97
N ALA A 77 14.44 31.08 9.31
CA ALA A 77 14.36 32.19 8.36
C ALA A 77 15.35 32.05 7.19
N ALA A 78 16.55 31.54 7.48
CA ALA A 78 17.57 31.30 6.45
C ALA A 78 17.15 30.17 5.48
N VAL A 79 16.62 29.06 6.02
CA VAL A 79 16.11 27.95 5.19
C VAL A 79 14.90 28.38 4.35
N ALA A 80 14.02 29.22 4.92
CA ALA A 80 12.86 29.76 4.21
C ALA A 80 13.28 30.66 3.04
N ALA A 81 14.19 31.61 3.27
CA ALA A 81 14.72 32.49 2.23
C ALA A 81 15.43 31.70 1.11
N GLU A 82 16.14 30.63 1.45
CA GLU A 82 16.79 29.78 0.46
C GLU A 82 15.77 29.02 -0.42
N LEU A 83 14.69 28.49 0.16
CA LEU A 83 13.59 27.87 -0.60
C LEU A 83 12.88 28.88 -1.52
N GLU A 84 12.66 30.09 -1.04
CA GLU A 84 12.06 31.18 -1.83
C GLU A 84 12.95 31.58 -3.01
N SER A 85 14.28 31.70 -2.79
CA SER A 85 15.25 31.97 -3.86
C SER A 85 15.26 30.90 -4.95
N LEU A 86 14.85 29.67 -4.62
CA LEU A 86 14.72 28.57 -5.56
C LEU A 86 13.33 28.50 -6.22
N GLY A 87 12.44 29.47 -5.97
CA GLY A 87 11.08 29.52 -6.53
C GLY A 87 10.17 28.42 -5.98
N VAL A 88 10.43 27.96 -4.76
CA VAL A 88 9.66 26.90 -4.11
C VAL A 88 8.71 27.52 -3.10
N ALA A 89 7.41 27.34 -3.30
CA ALA A 89 6.42 27.73 -2.29
C ALA A 89 6.70 27.01 -0.96
N LEU A 90 6.73 27.77 0.13
CA LEU A 90 6.91 27.26 1.48
C LEU A 90 5.70 26.38 1.85
N PRO A 91 5.92 25.20 2.45
CA PRO A 91 4.81 24.43 2.99
C PRO A 91 4.17 25.24 4.13
N GLU A 92 2.87 25.47 4.03
CA GLU A 92 2.10 26.16 5.06
C GLU A 92 2.18 25.36 6.37
N ALA A 93 2.36 26.06 7.49
CA ALA A 93 2.43 25.40 8.78
C ALA A 93 1.13 24.60 9.00
N PRO A 94 1.20 23.37 9.55
CA PRO A 94 -0.01 22.65 9.93
C PRO A 94 -0.84 23.56 10.84
N PRO A 95 -2.18 23.62 10.64
CA PRO A 95 -3.03 24.46 11.47
C PRO A 95 -2.73 24.18 12.94
N PRO A 96 -2.59 25.21 13.78
CA PRO A 96 -2.33 25.02 15.20
C PRO A 96 -3.40 24.07 15.73
N LEU A 97 -2.97 22.95 16.31
CA LEU A 97 -3.89 22.03 16.97
C LEU A 97 -4.70 22.86 17.98
N PRO A 98 -6.03 22.72 18.03
CA PRO A 98 -6.86 23.45 18.99
C PRO A 98 -6.23 23.24 20.36
N ALA A 99 -5.96 24.34 21.06
CA ALA A 99 -5.42 24.31 22.40
C ALA A 99 -6.46 23.62 23.30
N GLU A 100 -6.33 22.30 23.42
CA GLU A 100 -7.18 21.55 24.33
C GLU A 100 -6.86 22.04 25.73
N PRO A 101 -7.87 22.45 26.52
CA PRO A 101 -7.63 22.87 27.88
C PRO A 101 -6.94 21.72 28.62
N LEU A 102 -5.84 22.03 29.30
CA LEU A 102 -5.21 21.17 30.31
C LEU A 102 -6.21 20.93 31.44
N ALA A 103 -7.24 20.13 31.19
CA ALA A 103 -8.11 19.56 32.18
C ALA A 103 -7.43 18.29 32.67
N ASP A 104 -6.93 18.35 33.90
CA ASP A 104 -6.56 17.27 34.80
C ASP A 104 -6.52 15.87 34.16
N ALA A 105 -5.30 15.35 33.99
CA ALA A 105 -4.97 14.04 33.43
C ALA A 105 -5.45 12.83 34.28
N SER A 106 -6.58 12.94 34.97
CA SER A 106 -7.16 11.87 35.79
C SER A 106 -8.57 11.44 35.36
N GLY A 107 -9.09 11.92 34.23
CA GLY A 107 -10.47 11.67 33.79
C GLY A 107 -10.67 10.99 32.44
N HIS A 108 -9.62 10.72 31.65
CA HIS A 108 -9.76 10.14 30.30
C HIS A 108 -9.81 8.61 30.26
N SER A 109 -9.79 7.94 31.42
CA SER A 109 -9.81 6.47 31.47
C SER A 109 -11.23 5.88 31.49
N ALA A 110 -12.24 6.61 31.99
CA ALA A 110 -13.55 6.02 32.25
C ALA A 110 -14.55 6.09 31.08
N ALA A 111 -14.36 7.01 30.12
CA ALA A 111 -15.31 7.18 29.00
C ALA A 111 -15.02 6.28 27.79
N TRP A 112 -13.81 5.71 27.70
CA TRP A 112 -13.45 4.71 26.69
C TRP A 112 -13.63 3.26 27.19
N GLN A 113 -13.79 3.06 28.51
CA GLN A 113 -13.99 1.74 29.13
C GLN A 113 -15.44 1.22 29.06
N SER A 114 -16.39 2.03 28.58
CA SER A 114 -17.81 1.64 28.52
C SER A 114 -18.36 1.50 27.11
N ILE A 115 -17.48 1.64 26.10
CA ILE A 115 -17.71 1.25 24.70
C ILE A 115 -16.64 0.22 24.35
N GLU A 116 -16.39 -0.70 25.28
CA GLU A 116 -15.71 -1.97 25.08
C GLU A 116 -16.80 -3.02 24.84
N GLU A 117 -17.78 -2.74 23.97
CA GLU A 117 -18.57 -3.83 23.42
C GLU A 117 -17.60 -4.63 22.56
N ASP A 118 -17.20 -5.74 23.15
CA ASP A 118 -16.23 -6.70 22.66
C ASP A 118 -16.38 -6.88 21.16
N ILE A 119 -15.24 -7.04 20.47
CA ILE A 119 -15.28 -7.92 19.30
C ILE A 119 -15.86 -9.20 19.82
N THR A 120 -17.10 -9.47 19.44
CA THR A 120 -17.63 -10.78 19.72
C THR A 120 -16.67 -11.72 19.02
N GLN A 121 -15.98 -12.55 19.79
CA GLN A 121 -15.06 -13.56 19.30
C GLN A 121 -15.69 -14.38 18.15
N GLU A 122 -17.03 -14.36 18.08
CA GLU A 122 -17.91 -14.75 17.00
C GLU A 122 -17.60 -14.13 15.61
N GLU A 123 -17.34 -12.83 15.47
CA GLU A 123 -17.04 -12.22 14.15
C GLU A 123 -15.71 -12.72 13.59
N VAL A 124 -14.68 -12.74 14.42
CA VAL A 124 -13.35 -13.26 14.08
C VAL A 124 -13.46 -14.75 13.75
N ALA A 125 -14.22 -15.49 14.55
CA ALA A 125 -14.51 -16.89 14.30
C ALA A 125 -15.26 -17.11 12.98
N ALA A 126 -16.23 -16.27 12.63
CA ALA A 126 -16.99 -16.36 11.38
C ALA A 126 -16.12 -16.07 10.15
N ALA A 127 -15.22 -15.07 10.24
CA ALA A 127 -14.26 -14.78 9.17
C ALA A 127 -13.28 -15.95 8.96
N LEU A 128 -12.75 -16.52 10.05
CA LEU A 128 -11.88 -17.70 10.00
C LEU A 128 -12.62 -18.94 9.49
N GLU A 129 -13.85 -19.18 9.93
CA GLU A 129 -14.68 -20.31 9.48
C GLU A 129 -14.90 -20.24 7.97
N LYS A 130 -15.20 -19.06 7.44
CA LYS A 130 -15.31 -18.83 5.98
C LYS A 130 -13.99 -19.18 5.27
N LEU A 131 -12.84 -18.73 5.79
CA LEU A 131 -11.53 -19.06 5.23
C LEU A 131 -11.28 -20.57 5.24
N TYR A 132 -11.57 -21.25 6.36
CA TYR A 132 -11.40 -22.69 6.50
C TYR A 132 -12.26 -23.48 5.53
N LYS A 133 -13.52 -23.08 5.37
CA LYS A 133 -14.43 -23.67 4.39
C LYS A 133 -13.89 -23.54 2.96
N LEU A 134 -13.36 -22.37 2.58
CA LEU A 134 -12.76 -22.17 1.26
C LEU A 134 -11.54 -23.07 1.03
N LEU A 135 -10.71 -23.27 2.06
CA LEU A 135 -9.54 -24.15 2.01
C LEU A 135 -9.93 -25.64 1.93
N GLU A 136 -10.99 -26.04 2.62
CA GLU A 136 -11.52 -27.41 2.58
C GLU A 136 -12.13 -27.74 1.20
N GLU A 137 -12.89 -26.80 0.62
CA GLU A 137 -13.50 -26.95 -0.70
C GLU A 137 -12.46 -26.96 -1.85
N ASN A 138 -11.27 -26.39 -1.61
CA ASN A 138 -10.24 -26.23 -2.64
C ASN A 138 -8.87 -26.71 -2.14
N PRO A 139 -8.66 -28.03 -2.03
CA PRO A 139 -7.38 -28.59 -1.61
C PRO A 139 -6.27 -28.18 -2.59
N GLY A 140 -5.11 -27.77 -2.05
CA GLY A 140 -3.95 -27.34 -2.84
C GLY A 140 -3.68 -25.84 -2.83
N PHE A 141 -4.56 -25.03 -2.24
CA PHE A 141 -4.28 -23.62 -1.96
C PHE A 141 -3.87 -23.43 -0.50
N SER A 142 -2.97 -22.48 -0.25
CA SER A 142 -2.43 -22.21 1.09
C SER A 142 -3.24 -21.15 1.83
N TYR A 143 -3.91 -20.26 1.08
CA TYR A 143 -4.69 -19.15 1.62
C TYR A 143 -5.69 -18.61 0.57
N PHE A 144 -6.71 -17.87 1.01
CA PHE A 144 -7.66 -17.19 0.13
C PHE A 144 -7.74 -15.72 0.48
N ILE A 145 -7.64 -14.83 -0.51
CA ILE A 145 -7.89 -13.39 -0.33
C ILE A 145 -9.34 -13.15 -0.72
N THR A 146 -10.18 -12.83 0.28
CA THR A 146 -11.61 -12.61 0.07
C THR A 146 -11.85 -11.19 -0.42
N LEU A 147 -12.64 -11.07 -1.49
CA LEU A 147 -12.97 -9.78 -2.07
C LEU A 147 -14.46 -9.46 -1.85
N PRO A 148 -14.84 -8.18 -1.73
CA PRO A 148 -16.24 -7.82 -1.66
C PRO A 148 -16.96 -8.26 -2.94
N ALA A 149 -18.14 -8.86 -2.78
CA ALA A 149 -19.01 -9.24 -3.87
C ALA A 149 -19.23 -8.02 -4.80
N PRO A 150 -19.23 -8.19 -6.14
CA PRO A 150 -19.31 -9.44 -6.88
C PRO A 150 -17.94 -10.01 -7.33
N LYS A 151 -16.82 -9.55 -6.76
CA LYS A 151 -15.50 -10.00 -7.20
C LYS A 151 -15.27 -11.44 -6.70
N PRO A 152 -14.75 -12.36 -7.54
CA PRO A 152 -14.41 -13.70 -7.06
C PRO A 152 -13.23 -13.62 -6.10
N ASP A 153 -13.25 -14.48 -5.08
CA ASP A 153 -12.13 -14.63 -4.15
C ASP A 153 -10.88 -15.13 -4.90
N ILE A 154 -9.70 -14.73 -4.41
CA ILE A 154 -8.43 -15.06 -5.06
C ILE A 154 -7.73 -16.13 -4.24
N ALA A 155 -7.58 -17.30 -4.83
CA ALA A 155 -6.84 -18.41 -4.24
C ALA A 155 -5.33 -18.15 -4.34
N VAL A 156 -4.62 -18.26 -3.22
CA VAL A 156 -3.16 -18.13 -3.16
C VAL A 156 -2.56 -19.51 -3.11
N HIS A 157 -1.88 -19.88 -4.20
CA HIS A 157 -1.03 -21.06 -4.28
C HIS A 157 0.42 -20.64 -4.06
N LEU A 158 1.09 -21.26 -3.09
CA LEU A 158 2.51 -21.08 -2.88
C LEU A 158 3.24 -22.19 -3.64
N GLU A 159 3.94 -21.81 -4.71
CA GLU A 159 4.69 -22.77 -5.56
C GLU A 159 5.78 -23.49 -4.75
N ASP A 160 6.32 -22.84 -3.73
CA ASP A 160 7.30 -23.40 -2.81
C ASP A 160 6.60 -24.21 -1.70
N THR A 161 6.95 -25.48 -1.58
CA THR A 161 6.50 -26.37 -0.49
C THR A 161 6.83 -25.79 0.88
N MET A 162 7.95 -25.06 1.01
CA MET A 162 8.29 -24.36 2.25
C MET A 162 7.30 -23.24 2.57
N GLY A 163 6.74 -22.58 1.55
CA GLY A 163 5.69 -21.58 1.71
C GLY A 163 4.39 -22.19 2.24
N ALA A 164 4.00 -23.35 1.74
CA ALA A 164 2.80 -24.05 2.24
C ALA A 164 2.95 -24.45 3.73
N VAL A 165 4.06 -25.08 4.08
CA VAL A 165 4.38 -25.44 5.48
C VAL A 165 4.47 -24.20 6.38
N PHE A 166 4.99 -23.09 5.84
CA PHE A 166 5.01 -21.82 6.55
C PHE A 166 3.58 -21.35 6.93
N PHE A 167 2.60 -21.39 6.01
CA PHE A 167 1.23 -21.00 6.35
C PHE A 167 0.56 -21.94 7.34
N GLU A 168 0.78 -23.25 7.20
CA GLU A 168 0.29 -24.25 8.16
C GLU A 168 0.83 -24.00 9.57
N THR A 169 2.08 -23.53 9.70
CA THR A 169 2.69 -23.25 11.00
C THR A 169 2.35 -21.88 11.57
N MET A 170 2.13 -20.86 10.72
CA MET A 170 1.81 -19.50 11.18
C MET A 170 0.34 -19.32 11.53
N ARG A 171 -0.57 -20.00 10.85
CA ARG A 171 -2.02 -19.84 11.07
C ARG A 171 -2.44 -20.15 12.53
N PRO A 172 -2.05 -21.29 13.14
CA PRO A 172 -2.39 -21.55 14.54
C PRO A 172 -1.77 -20.54 15.52
N ARG A 173 -0.62 -19.95 15.17
CA ARG A 173 0.02 -18.92 15.98
C ARG A 173 -0.72 -17.59 15.89
N ALA A 174 -1.18 -17.23 14.70
CA ALA A 174 -2.02 -16.07 14.47
C ALA A 174 -3.35 -16.19 15.23
N GLU A 175 -3.99 -17.36 15.20
CA GLU A 175 -5.20 -17.66 15.98
C GLU A 175 -4.98 -17.61 17.49
N ALA A 176 -3.80 -18.02 17.95
CA ALA A 176 -3.38 -17.86 19.34
C ALA A 176 -3.07 -16.39 19.71
N GLY A 177 -3.34 -15.44 18.81
CA GLY A 177 -3.18 -14.01 19.04
C GLY A 177 -1.73 -13.51 18.93
N GLN A 178 -0.82 -14.22 18.26
CA GLN A 178 0.57 -13.80 18.12
C GLN A 178 0.72 -12.76 16.99
N PRO A 179 1.01 -11.48 17.28
CA PRO A 179 1.02 -10.44 16.25
C PRO A 179 2.11 -10.64 15.20
N ARG A 180 3.25 -11.19 15.63
CA ARG A 180 4.35 -11.50 14.74
C ARG A 180 3.94 -12.47 13.65
N ALA A 181 3.10 -13.47 13.95
CA ALA A 181 2.66 -14.45 12.95
C ALA A 181 1.83 -13.77 11.85
N VAL A 182 0.87 -12.93 12.23
CA VAL A 182 0.01 -12.16 11.30
C VAL A 182 0.85 -11.23 10.42
N LYS A 183 1.87 -10.58 11.00
CA LYS A 183 2.81 -9.75 10.24
C LYS A 183 3.58 -10.55 9.19
N VAL A 184 4.16 -11.70 9.55
CA VAL A 184 4.92 -12.47 8.55
C VAL A 184 3.99 -13.05 7.48
N MET A 185 2.76 -13.44 7.84
CA MET A 185 1.74 -13.84 6.85
C MET A 185 1.43 -12.70 5.88
N TYR A 186 1.23 -11.47 6.37
CA TYR A 186 1.03 -10.29 5.53
C TYR A 186 2.20 -10.05 4.57
N GLU A 187 3.44 -10.08 5.09
CA GLU A 187 4.65 -9.90 4.28
C GLU A 187 4.74 -10.95 3.16
N GLN A 188 4.35 -12.19 3.45
CA GLN A 188 4.38 -13.30 2.48
C GLN A 188 3.25 -13.20 1.43
N LEU A 189 2.07 -12.69 1.79
CA LEU A 189 0.92 -12.53 0.86
C LEU A 189 1.03 -11.27 -0.01
N LEU A 190 1.73 -10.25 0.46
CA LEU A 190 1.79 -8.94 -0.17
C LEU A 190 2.29 -8.95 -1.64
N PRO A 191 3.34 -9.72 -2.02
CA PRO A 191 3.77 -9.82 -3.42
C PRO A 191 2.68 -10.39 -4.33
N THR A 192 1.98 -11.43 -3.88
CA THR A 192 0.89 -12.09 -4.61
C THR A 192 -0.31 -11.15 -4.75
N ALA A 193 -0.70 -10.49 -3.67
CA ALA A 193 -1.77 -9.48 -3.67
C ALA A 193 -1.46 -8.35 -4.67
N ARG A 194 -0.22 -7.83 -4.67
CA ARG A 194 0.21 -6.79 -5.62
C ARG A 194 0.17 -7.26 -7.07
N HIS A 195 0.62 -8.49 -7.36
CA HIS A 195 0.54 -9.08 -8.69
C HIS A 195 -0.91 -9.23 -9.17
N ALA A 196 -1.82 -9.58 -8.26
CA ALA A 196 -3.25 -9.68 -8.53
C ALA A 196 -3.97 -8.32 -8.61
N GLY A 197 -3.26 -7.20 -8.40
CA GLY A 197 -3.84 -5.86 -8.40
C GLY A 197 -4.70 -5.56 -7.17
N ILE A 198 -4.52 -6.33 -6.09
CA ILE A 198 -5.21 -6.13 -4.82
C ILE A 198 -4.46 -5.04 -4.03
N PRO A 199 -5.15 -3.97 -3.58
CA PRO A 199 -4.54 -2.97 -2.73
C PRO A 199 -4.00 -3.59 -1.43
N PRO A 200 -2.78 -3.23 -0.97
CA PRO A 200 -2.25 -3.71 0.31
C PRO A 200 -3.20 -3.50 1.50
N MET A 201 -3.98 -2.40 1.44
CA MET A 201 -5.01 -2.09 2.43
C MET A 201 -6.09 -3.18 2.53
N GLN A 202 -6.52 -3.75 1.40
CA GLN A 202 -7.55 -4.79 1.39
C GLN A 202 -7.05 -6.05 2.11
N LEU A 203 -5.79 -6.44 1.85
CA LEU A 203 -5.17 -7.58 2.51
C LEU A 203 -5.01 -7.32 4.02
N ARG A 204 -4.61 -6.11 4.39
CA ARG A 204 -4.50 -5.68 5.80
C ARG A 204 -5.85 -5.78 6.51
N LEU A 205 -6.92 -5.27 5.89
CA LEU A 205 -8.30 -5.35 6.40
C LEU A 205 -8.75 -6.79 6.60
N GLN A 206 -8.46 -7.67 5.64
CA GLN A 206 -8.84 -9.07 5.75
C GLN A 206 -8.13 -9.76 6.93
N LEU A 207 -6.82 -9.57 7.09
CA LEU A 207 -6.08 -10.16 8.22
C LEU A 207 -6.55 -9.58 9.56
N LEU A 208 -6.91 -8.30 9.59
CA LEU A 208 -7.50 -7.66 10.77
C LEU A 208 -8.87 -8.26 11.11
N ALA A 209 -9.69 -8.57 10.10
CA ALA A 209 -10.99 -9.22 10.30
C ALA A 209 -10.83 -10.68 10.78
N GLU A 210 -9.88 -11.42 10.21
CA GLU A 210 -9.64 -12.83 10.52
C GLU A 210 -8.92 -13.08 11.84
N TYR A 211 -8.03 -12.18 12.27
CA TYR A 211 -7.18 -12.42 13.45
C TYR A 211 -7.35 -11.36 14.54
N GLY A 212 -8.09 -10.27 14.28
CA GLY A 212 -8.19 -9.14 15.22
C GLY A 212 -6.87 -8.39 15.43
N ILE A 213 -5.87 -8.64 14.58
CA ILE A 213 -4.52 -8.08 14.72
C ILE A 213 -4.12 -7.35 13.46
N ASP A 214 -3.62 -6.13 13.63
CA ASP A 214 -3.08 -5.37 12.53
C ASP A 214 -1.66 -5.83 12.16
N PRO A 215 -1.41 -6.27 10.91
CA PRO A 215 -0.10 -6.79 10.52
C PRO A 215 1.01 -5.73 10.46
N VAL A 216 0.66 -4.43 10.44
CA VAL A 216 1.64 -3.34 10.27
C VAL A 216 2.06 -2.76 11.61
N THR A 217 1.10 -2.43 12.48
CA THR A 217 1.37 -1.92 13.82
C THR A 217 1.61 -3.02 14.85
N GLU A 218 1.28 -4.28 14.53
CA GLU A 218 1.31 -5.42 15.44
C GLU A 218 0.38 -5.22 16.67
N GLN A 219 -0.64 -4.37 16.55
CA GLN A 219 -1.62 -4.11 17.61
C GLN A 219 -2.85 -5.01 17.46
N VAL A 220 -3.33 -5.54 18.57
CA VAL A 220 -4.64 -6.16 18.66
C VAL A 220 -5.68 -5.04 18.65
N VAL A 221 -6.58 -5.05 17.69
CA VAL A 221 -7.66 -4.06 17.58
C VAL A 221 -8.94 -4.77 17.99
N SER A 222 -9.50 -4.34 19.11
CA SER A 222 -10.87 -4.66 19.52
C SER A 222 -11.88 -3.68 18.87
N GLY A 223 -13.16 -4.04 18.76
CA GLY A 223 -14.22 -3.29 18.10
C GLY A 223 -14.83 -3.93 16.84
N SER A 224 -16.04 -3.48 16.50
CA SER A 224 -16.80 -3.81 15.29
C SER A 224 -16.01 -3.57 13.99
N GLU A 225 -16.49 -4.10 12.85
CA GLU A 225 -15.88 -3.86 11.54
C GLU A 225 -15.76 -2.34 11.22
N GLU A 226 -16.77 -1.55 11.59
CA GLU A 226 -16.77 -0.10 11.42
C GLU A 226 -15.71 0.60 12.28
N GLU A 227 -15.51 0.15 13.52
CA GLU A 227 -14.47 0.69 14.42
C GLU A 227 -13.07 0.30 13.96
N LYS A 228 -12.86 -0.93 13.49
CA LYS A 228 -11.61 -1.37 12.86
C LYS A 228 -11.28 -0.52 11.63
N LEU A 229 -12.27 -0.24 10.80
CA LEU A 229 -12.12 0.66 9.65
C LEU A 229 -11.78 2.07 10.10
N ALA A 230 -12.46 2.61 11.11
CA ALA A 230 -12.19 3.94 11.66
C ALA A 230 -10.77 4.04 12.26
N TRP A 231 -10.36 3.03 13.02
CA TRP A 231 -9.01 2.91 13.57
C TRP A 231 -7.96 2.80 12.46
N LEU A 232 -8.20 1.98 11.43
CA LEU A 232 -7.31 1.92 10.28
C LEU A 232 -7.23 3.27 9.57
N HIS A 233 -8.35 3.98 9.43
CA HIS A 233 -8.34 5.31 8.84
C HIS A 233 -7.58 6.35 9.69
N SER A 234 -7.50 6.18 11.01
CA SER A 234 -6.72 7.07 11.88
C SER A 234 -5.23 6.77 11.84
N VAL A 235 -4.85 5.49 11.75
CA VAL A 235 -3.45 5.03 11.75
C VAL A 235 -2.82 5.10 10.36
N VAL A 236 -3.58 4.86 9.30
CA VAL A 236 -3.07 4.86 7.93
C VAL A 236 -2.89 6.31 7.43
N PRO A 237 -1.68 6.68 6.96
CA PRO A 237 -1.46 7.96 6.29
C PRO A 237 -2.47 8.22 5.16
N ALA A 238 -3.00 9.44 5.07
CA ALA A 238 -3.98 9.81 4.04
C ALA A 238 -3.52 9.50 2.61
N ALA A 239 -2.21 9.53 2.35
CA ALA A 239 -1.64 9.17 1.06
C ALA A 239 -1.89 7.70 0.66
N GLU A 240 -1.79 6.77 1.61
CA GLU A 240 -2.04 5.34 1.34
C GLU A 240 -3.52 5.07 1.12
N ARG A 241 -4.40 5.76 1.87
CA ARG A 241 -5.85 5.70 1.67
C ARG A 241 -6.25 6.15 0.27
N GLN A 242 -5.77 7.33 -0.14
CA GLN A 242 -6.00 7.83 -1.49
C GLN A 242 -5.42 6.92 -2.57
N ALA A 243 -4.28 6.27 -2.32
CA ALA A 243 -3.71 5.31 -3.26
C ALA A 243 -4.59 4.07 -3.41
N ALA A 244 -5.11 3.53 -2.30
CA ALA A 244 -6.04 2.40 -2.31
C ALA A 244 -7.36 2.74 -3.03
N GLU A 245 -7.95 3.91 -2.76
CA GLU A 245 -9.15 4.39 -3.46
C GLU A 245 -8.92 4.55 -4.97
N ARG A 246 -7.79 5.14 -5.37
CA ARG A 246 -7.44 5.27 -6.79
C ARG A 246 -7.27 3.92 -7.46
N GLN A 247 -6.66 2.94 -6.78
CA GLN A 247 -6.54 1.57 -7.30
C GLN A 247 -7.92 0.93 -7.48
N LEU A 248 -8.82 1.03 -6.50
CA LEU A 248 -10.18 0.53 -6.62
C LEU A 248 -10.91 1.16 -7.82
N GLN A 249 -10.87 2.49 -7.94
CA GLN A 249 -11.46 3.21 -9.07
C GLN A 249 -10.85 2.79 -10.42
N GLN A 250 -9.52 2.56 -10.49
CA GLN A 250 -8.87 2.07 -11.70
C GLN A 250 -9.35 0.67 -12.08
N THR A 251 -9.48 -0.24 -11.11
CA THR A 251 -9.98 -1.60 -11.37
C THR A 251 -11.43 -1.60 -11.86
N GLU A 252 -12.26 -0.70 -11.34
CA GLU A 252 -13.65 -0.54 -11.80
C GLU A 252 -13.73 0.02 -13.22
N ARG A 253 -12.89 1.00 -13.56
CA ARG A 253 -12.82 1.57 -14.92
C ARG A 253 -12.37 0.55 -15.96
N LEU A 254 -11.36 -0.27 -15.65
CA LEU A 254 -10.88 -1.32 -16.56
C LEU A 254 -11.98 -2.35 -16.83
N LYS A 255 -12.79 -2.69 -15.83
CA LYS A 255 -13.95 -3.60 -16.00
C LYS A 255 -15.05 -2.99 -16.86
N ALA A 256 -15.38 -1.72 -16.65
CA ALA A 256 -16.38 -1.03 -17.46
C ALA A 256 -15.98 -0.98 -18.95
N GLY A 257 -14.68 -0.89 -19.25
CA GLY A 257 -14.16 -0.95 -20.62
C GLY A 257 -14.08 -2.36 -21.22
N GLN A 258 -13.88 -3.40 -20.40
CA GLN A 258 -13.77 -4.80 -20.87
C GLN A 258 -15.11 -5.53 -21.00
N ALA A 259 -16.17 -5.06 -20.34
CA ALA A 259 -17.51 -5.68 -20.41
C ALA A 259 -18.12 -5.69 -21.83
N GLY A 260 -17.50 -5.03 -22.82
CA GLY A 260 -17.95 -4.98 -24.21
C GLY A 260 -17.18 -5.86 -25.21
N ARG A 261 -16.18 -6.65 -24.82
CA ARG A 261 -15.35 -7.41 -25.79
C ARG A 261 -15.06 -8.85 -25.36
N VAL A 262 -16.11 -9.65 -25.24
CA VAL A 262 -15.95 -11.12 -25.23
C VAL A 262 -15.61 -11.56 -26.66
N VAL A 263 -14.32 -11.65 -26.97
CA VAL A 263 -13.86 -12.37 -28.16
C VAL A 263 -13.92 -13.84 -27.81
N CYS A 264 -15.05 -14.50 -28.10
CA CYS A 264 -15.13 -15.95 -28.15
C CYS A 264 -14.24 -16.44 -29.31
N GLY A 265 -12.94 -16.56 -29.05
CA GLY A 265 -12.05 -17.37 -29.86
C GLY A 265 -12.44 -18.82 -29.65
N THR A 266 -13.31 -19.34 -30.50
CA THR A 266 -13.55 -20.78 -30.64
C THR A 266 -12.23 -21.42 -31.07
N ARG A 267 -11.42 -21.84 -30.10
CA ARG A 267 -10.24 -22.66 -30.33
C ARG A 267 -10.75 -24.04 -30.75
N GLY A 268 -10.95 -24.21 -32.05
CA GLY A 268 -11.29 -25.48 -32.64
C GLY A 268 -10.27 -26.52 -32.22
N GLN A 269 -10.71 -27.50 -31.43
CA GLN A 269 -10.00 -28.76 -31.26
C GLN A 269 -9.89 -29.40 -32.64
N ARG A 270 -8.73 -29.27 -33.31
CA ARG A 270 -8.32 -30.26 -34.29
C ARG A 270 -7.81 -31.46 -33.50
N GLY A 271 -8.70 -32.41 -33.26
CA GLY A 271 -8.32 -33.78 -32.95
C GLY A 271 -7.59 -34.36 -34.17
N GLY A 272 -6.30 -34.60 -34.02
CA GLY A 272 -5.55 -35.52 -34.89
C GLY A 272 -5.50 -36.88 -34.20
N ARG A 273 -6.12 -37.88 -34.83
CA ARG A 273 -5.94 -39.30 -34.52
C ARG A 273 -4.60 -39.80 -35.06
#